data_AF-X1SBM8-F1
#
_entry.id   AF-X1SBM8-F1
#
_cell.length_a   1.000
_cell.length_b   1.000
_cell.length_c   1.000
_cell.angle_alpha   90.00
_cell.angle_beta   90.00
_cell.angle_gamma   90.00
#
_symmetry.space_group_name_H-M   'P 1'
#
loop_
_entity.id
_entity.type
_entity.pdbx_description
1 polymer ?
#
loop_
_entity_poly.entity_id
_entity_poly.type
_entity_poly.pdbx_seq_one_letter_code
_entity_poly.pdbx_strand_id
1 'polypeptide(L)'
;SEDEYKWELRAHGFTGKNADLLYQTGMRLLQGVELISLERRGQLGLLDIEDEAMKTGISPDVLANLRDITMVIPSGSDIISFAVREVYSPEIAEAFGQFDGLDEVVEKAAADIKAIGMTKETFSKYWAAHWMLPSVGQGFEMVHRNVIPSVSSPEQPLGLDRLMTALDIMPAWRDKLTAISYSPFTRVDVRRMHKLGILTDDDLVRAYMDLGFDKTKAEAMRDFTIVYNFKPPVNEQTEEETVINRERDLTKTDILNGYRDGLLNNVET
;
A
#
# COMPACT_ATOMS: atom_id res chain seq x y z
N SER A 1 -40.49 -37.16 -27.20
CA SER A 1 -40.09 -36.22 -28.29
C SER A 1 -41.23 -35.22 -28.55
N GLU A 2 -41.06 -34.24 -29.46
CA GLU A 2 -42.16 -33.35 -29.89
C GLU A 2 -43.39 -34.16 -30.35
N ASP A 3 -43.17 -35.16 -31.21
CA ASP A 3 -44.23 -35.99 -31.77
C ASP A 3 -44.98 -36.80 -30.70
N GLU A 4 -44.25 -37.33 -29.73
CA GLU A 4 -44.80 -38.10 -28.61
C GLU A 4 -45.62 -37.23 -27.67
N TYR A 5 -45.13 -36.03 -27.32
CA TYR A 5 -45.87 -35.07 -26.50
C TYR A 5 -47.16 -34.61 -27.18
N LYS A 6 -47.10 -34.29 -28.48
CA LYS A 6 -48.28 -33.92 -29.28
C LYS A 6 -49.23 -35.09 -29.47
N TRP A 7 -48.72 -36.33 -29.54
CA TRP A 7 -49.56 -37.52 -29.60
C TRP A 7 -50.34 -37.71 -28.30
N GLU A 8 -49.69 -37.63 -27.15
CA GLU A 8 -50.34 -37.74 -25.83
C GLU A 8 -51.44 -36.70 -25.64
N LEU A 9 -51.17 -35.43 -26.00
CA LEU A 9 -52.18 -34.38 -25.94
C LEU A 9 -53.38 -34.67 -26.86
N ARG A 10 -53.14 -35.18 -28.07
CA ARG A 10 -54.24 -35.60 -28.96
C ARG A 10 -55.02 -36.78 -28.37
N ALA A 11 -54.35 -37.75 -27.74
CA ALA A 11 -54.99 -38.89 -27.08
C ALA A 11 -55.87 -38.45 -25.90
N HIS A 12 -55.52 -37.35 -25.23
CA HIS A 12 -56.32 -36.72 -24.18
C HIS A 12 -57.40 -35.75 -24.70
N GLY A 13 -57.67 -35.73 -26.01
CA GLY A 13 -58.78 -34.98 -26.60
C GLY A 13 -58.46 -33.54 -26.99
N PHE A 14 -57.20 -33.12 -26.93
CA PHE A 14 -56.81 -31.81 -27.49
C PHE A 14 -56.79 -31.86 -29.02
N THR A 15 -57.32 -30.81 -29.66
CA THR A 15 -57.20 -30.64 -31.12
C THR A 15 -55.73 -30.50 -31.52
N GLY A 16 -55.38 -30.80 -32.77
CA GLY A 16 -53.99 -30.63 -33.25
C GLY A 16 -53.43 -29.23 -32.95
N LYS A 17 -54.24 -28.20 -33.21
CA LYS A 17 -53.90 -26.80 -32.90
C LYS A 17 -53.63 -26.57 -31.40
N ASN A 18 -54.46 -27.13 -30.51
CA ASN A 18 -54.28 -26.98 -29.07
C ASN A 18 -53.08 -27.79 -28.56
N ALA A 19 -52.82 -28.96 -29.14
CA ALA A 19 -51.66 -29.78 -28.82
C ALA A 19 -50.34 -29.07 -29.19
N ASP A 20 -50.29 -28.41 -30.35
CA ASP A 20 -49.16 -27.58 -30.78
C ASP A 20 -48.95 -26.39 -29.83
N LEU A 21 -50.02 -25.68 -29.47
CA LEU A 21 -49.95 -24.53 -28.57
C LEU A 21 -49.45 -24.92 -27.18
N LEU A 22 -49.93 -26.05 -26.63
CA LEU A 22 -49.51 -26.55 -25.34
C LEU A 22 -48.05 -27.02 -25.35
N TYR A 23 -47.60 -27.64 -26.45
CA TYR A 23 -46.19 -28.01 -26.62
C TYR A 23 -45.29 -26.78 -26.63
N GLN A 24 -45.64 -25.77 -27.43
CA GLN A 24 -44.92 -24.49 -27.50
C GLN A 24 -44.88 -23.79 -26.14
N THR A 25 -45.99 -23.82 -25.39
CA THR A 25 -46.08 -23.24 -24.04
C THR A 25 -45.26 -24.03 -23.01
N GLY A 26 -45.06 -25.34 -23.21
CA GLY A 26 -44.24 -26.19 -22.35
C GLY A 26 -42.74 -26.06 -22.57
N MET A 27 -42.30 -25.35 -23.62
CA MET A 27 -40.88 -25.14 -23.89
C MET A 27 -40.30 -24.03 -23.00
N ARG A 28 -39.10 -24.26 -22.46
CA ARG A 28 -38.33 -23.20 -21.80
C ARG A 28 -37.70 -22.31 -22.86
N LEU A 29 -38.16 -21.07 -22.95
CA LEU A 29 -37.57 -20.03 -23.77
C LEU A 29 -36.47 -19.29 -23.01
N LEU A 30 -35.52 -18.73 -23.76
CA LEU A 30 -34.49 -17.85 -23.20
C LEU A 30 -35.13 -16.55 -22.70
N GLN A 31 -34.71 -16.10 -21.53
CA GLN A 31 -35.11 -14.84 -20.93
C GLN A 31 -34.17 -13.70 -21.37
N GLY A 32 -34.58 -12.45 -21.16
CA GLY A 32 -33.82 -11.28 -21.65
C GLY A 32 -32.35 -11.24 -21.22
N VAL A 33 -32.02 -11.62 -19.97
CA VAL A 33 -30.63 -11.65 -19.50
C VAL A 33 -29.79 -12.75 -20.16
N GLU A 34 -30.39 -13.91 -20.42
CA GLU A 34 -29.74 -15.03 -21.12
C GLU A 34 -29.47 -14.63 -22.59
N LEU A 35 -30.44 -14.00 -23.24
CA LEU A 35 -30.33 -13.45 -24.60
C LEU A 35 -29.24 -12.38 -24.72
N ILE A 36 -29.21 -11.41 -23.80
CA ILE A 36 -28.16 -10.37 -23.76
C ILE A 36 -26.77 -10.99 -23.55
N SER A 37 -26.67 -12.02 -22.72
CA SER A 37 -25.39 -12.73 -22.50
C SER A 37 -24.90 -13.41 -23.77
N LEU A 38 -25.80 -14.06 -24.52
CA LEU A 38 -25.47 -14.66 -25.82
C LEU A 38 -25.09 -13.60 -26.85
N GLU A 39 -25.82 -12.47 -26.91
CA GLU A 39 -25.51 -11.33 -27.79
C GLU A 39 -24.10 -10.79 -27.53
N ARG A 40 -23.79 -10.50 -26.26
CA ARG A 40 -22.48 -9.96 -25.85
C ARG A 40 -21.33 -10.91 -26.16
N ARG A 41 -21.57 -12.22 -26.04
CA ARG A 41 -20.60 -13.28 -26.35
C ARG A 41 -20.52 -13.65 -27.84
N GLY A 42 -21.36 -13.06 -28.69
CA GLY A 42 -21.43 -13.40 -30.11
C GLY A 42 -21.97 -14.82 -30.38
N GLN A 43 -22.82 -15.34 -29.50
CA GLN A 43 -23.34 -16.71 -29.52
C GLN A 43 -24.83 -16.82 -29.88
N LEU A 44 -25.45 -15.76 -30.40
CA LEU A 44 -26.85 -15.82 -30.90
C LEU A 44 -27.00 -16.72 -32.14
N GLY A 45 -25.95 -16.92 -32.93
CA GLY A 45 -26.02 -17.68 -34.17
C GLY A 45 -26.92 -16.97 -35.20
N LEU A 46 -28.03 -17.62 -35.59
CA LEU A 46 -29.03 -17.09 -36.52
C LEU A 46 -30.25 -16.47 -35.80
N LEU A 47 -30.26 -16.45 -34.47
CA LEU A 47 -31.37 -15.90 -33.70
C LEU A 47 -31.37 -14.37 -33.77
N ASP A 48 -32.54 -13.78 -33.97
CA ASP A 48 -32.77 -12.35 -33.74
C ASP A 48 -33.20 -12.14 -32.28
N ILE A 49 -32.43 -11.34 -31.55
CA ILE A 49 -32.66 -11.14 -30.12
C ILE A 49 -34.00 -10.46 -29.82
N GLU A 50 -34.48 -9.57 -30.68
CA GLU A 50 -35.76 -8.87 -30.46
C GLU A 50 -36.92 -9.84 -30.68
N ASP A 51 -36.84 -10.68 -31.72
CA ASP A 51 -37.83 -11.73 -31.96
C ASP A 51 -37.86 -12.76 -30.82
N GLU A 52 -36.70 -13.23 -30.35
CA GLU A 52 -36.64 -14.17 -29.22
C GLU A 52 -37.14 -13.54 -27.91
N ALA A 53 -36.83 -12.27 -27.66
CA ALA A 53 -37.33 -11.53 -26.51
C ALA A 53 -38.86 -11.36 -26.56
N MET A 54 -39.41 -11.05 -27.74
CA MET A 54 -40.85 -10.89 -27.92
C MET A 54 -41.63 -12.19 -27.63
N LYS A 55 -41.06 -13.37 -27.91
CA LYS A 55 -41.69 -14.67 -27.56
C LYS A 55 -41.91 -14.84 -26.05
N THR A 56 -41.14 -14.15 -25.22
CA THR A 56 -41.30 -14.14 -23.75
C THR A 56 -42.01 -12.90 -23.22
N GLY A 57 -42.56 -12.06 -24.11
CA GLY A 57 -43.28 -10.84 -23.74
C GLY A 57 -42.39 -9.66 -23.38
N ILE A 58 -41.09 -9.72 -23.71
CA ILE A 58 -40.16 -8.62 -23.51
C ILE A 58 -40.24 -7.70 -24.74
N SER A 59 -40.74 -6.47 -24.55
CA SER A 59 -40.78 -5.46 -25.61
C SER A 59 -39.37 -4.94 -25.93
N PRO A 60 -39.14 -4.33 -27.11
CA PRO A 60 -37.86 -3.70 -27.44
C PRO A 60 -37.39 -2.67 -26.39
N ASP A 61 -38.31 -1.87 -25.83
CA ASP A 61 -38.00 -0.91 -24.78
C ASP A 61 -37.52 -1.60 -23.48
N VAL A 62 -38.18 -2.70 -23.10
CA VAL A 62 -37.76 -3.50 -21.92
C VAL A 62 -36.42 -4.17 -22.19
N LEU A 63 -36.19 -4.69 -23.40
CA LEU A 63 -34.91 -5.28 -23.78
C LEU A 63 -33.77 -4.25 -23.71
N ALA A 64 -34.00 -3.01 -24.14
CA ALA A 64 -33.05 -1.91 -23.99
C ALA A 64 -32.73 -1.63 -22.51
N ASN A 65 -33.74 -1.51 -21.65
CA ASN A 65 -33.53 -1.36 -20.20
C ASN A 65 -32.77 -2.55 -19.61
N LEU A 66 -33.05 -3.78 -20.06
CA LEU A 66 -32.33 -4.98 -19.63
C LEU A 66 -30.85 -4.94 -20.04
N ARG A 67 -30.53 -4.39 -21.23
CA ARG A 67 -29.13 -4.18 -21.65
C ARG A 67 -28.43 -3.22 -20.70
N ASP A 68 -29.08 -2.14 -20.29
CA ASP A 68 -28.50 -1.14 -19.39
C ASP A 68 -28.26 -1.69 -17.99
N ILE A 69 -29.25 -2.35 -17.37
CA ILE A 69 -29.09 -2.86 -15.99
C ILE A 69 -28.08 -4.02 -15.89
N THR A 70 -27.81 -4.71 -16.99
CA THR A 70 -26.85 -5.81 -17.04
C THR A 70 -25.43 -5.32 -17.31
N MET A 71 -25.20 -4.01 -17.47
CA MET A 71 -23.86 -3.46 -17.59
C MET A 71 -23.12 -3.57 -16.27
N VAL A 72 -21.82 -3.88 -16.35
CA VAL A 72 -20.94 -3.89 -15.17
C VAL A 72 -20.71 -2.46 -14.72
N ILE A 73 -21.11 -2.19 -13.49
CA ILE A 73 -20.78 -0.96 -12.75
C ILE A 73 -19.82 -1.29 -11.62
N PRO A 74 -18.85 -0.41 -11.31
CA PRO A 74 -17.97 -0.60 -10.18
C PRO A 74 -18.74 -0.72 -8.86
N SER A 75 -18.31 -1.63 -7.98
CA SER A 75 -18.86 -1.71 -6.62
C SER A 75 -18.43 -0.51 -5.78
N GLY A 76 -19.06 -0.31 -4.62
CA GLY A 76 -18.64 0.75 -3.69
C GLY A 76 -17.17 0.64 -3.30
N SER A 77 -16.66 -0.59 -3.08
CA SER A 77 -15.25 -0.84 -2.77
C SER A 77 -14.32 -0.50 -3.95
N ASP A 78 -14.75 -0.76 -5.18
CA ASP A 78 -13.99 -0.40 -6.37
C ASP A 78 -13.89 1.12 -6.51
N ILE A 79 -15.00 1.83 -6.31
CA ILE A 79 -15.05 3.30 -6.37
C ILE A 79 -14.11 3.91 -5.32
N ILE A 80 -14.10 3.38 -4.09
CA ILE A 80 -13.17 3.83 -3.04
C ILE A 80 -11.72 3.55 -3.47
N SER A 81 -11.44 2.36 -3.99
CA SER A 81 -10.10 1.99 -4.47
C SER A 81 -9.64 2.90 -5.61
N PHE A 82 -10.53 3.24 -6.55
CA PHE A 82 -10.25 4.16 -7.65
C PHE A 82 -9.92 5.57 -7.12
N ALA A 83 -10.64 6.04 -6.11
CA ALA A 83 -10.36 7.34 -5.49
C ALA A 83 -8.99 7.33 -4.78
N VAL A 84 -8.71 6.31 -3.97
CA VAL A 84 -7.43 6.20 -3.23
C VAL A 84 -6.24 6.02 -4.17
N ARG A 85 -6.45 5.35 -5.32
CA ARG A 85 -5.45 5.16 -6.37
C ARG A 85 -5.39 6.33 -7.36
N GLU A 86 -6.00 7.48 -7.08
CA GLU A 86 -5.93 8.68 -7.94
C GLU A 86 -6.49 8.48 -9.37
N VAL A 87 -7.30 7.45 -9.60
CA VAL A 87 -7.91 7.16 -10.92
C VAL A 87 -8.83 8.30 -11.37
N TYR A 88 -9.45 9.00 -10.42
CA TYR A 88 -10.30 10.17 -10.68
C TYR A 88 -9.54 11.50 -10.76
N SER A 89 -8.21 11.46 -10.70
CA SER A 89 -7.32 12.62 -10.79
C SER A 89 -6.44 12.47 -12.03
N PRO A 90 -6.92 12.81 -13.25
CA PRO A 90 -6.24 12.46 -14.51
C PRO A 90 -4.78 12.92 -14.58
N GLU A 91 -4.50 14.14 -14.12
CA GLU A 91 -3.14 14.69 -14.09
C GLU A 91 -2.18 13.85 -13.23
N ILE A 92 -2.67 13.28 -12.13
CA ILE A 92 -1.88 12.44 -11.22
C ILE A 92 -1.76 11.01 -11.78
N ALA A 93 -2.87 10.45 -12.26
CA ALA A 93 -2.90 9.12 -12.86
C ALA A 93 -1.96 9.02 -14.07
N GLU A 94 -1.93 10.04 -14.91
CA GLU A 94 -1.00 10.15 -16.05
C GLU A 94 0.44 10.30 -15.59
N ALA A 95 0.72 11.19 -14.62
CA ALA A 95 2.06 11.32 -14.04
C ALA A 95 2.57 10.01 -13.38
N PHE A 96 1.67 9.13 -12.94
CA PHE A 96 1.98 7.84 -12.34
C PHE A 96 2.08 6.71 -13.39
N GLY A 97 1.84 6.98 -14.68
CA GLY A 97 1.84 5.98 -15.74
C GLY A 97 0.72 4.94 -15.59
N GLN A 98 -0.38 5.27 -14.91
CA GLN A 98 -1.42 4.28 -14.57
C GLN A 98 -2.14 3.72 -15.80
N PHE A 99 -2.11 4.45 -16.91
CA PHE A 99 -2.71 4.05 -18.19
C PHE A 99 -1.70 3.40 -19.14
N ASP A 100 -0.44 3.19 -18.71
CA ASP A 100 0.58 2.56 -19.54
C ASP A 100 0.11 1.17 -19.99
N GLY A 101 0.21 0.91 -21.30
CA GLY A 101 -0.22 -0.35 -21.91
C GLY A 101 -1.73 -0.56 -22.06
N LEU A 102 -2.57 0.39 -21.62
CA LEU A 102 -4.03 0.24 -21.62
C LEU A 102 -4.59 -0.04 -23.03
N ASP A 103 -4.20 0.75 -24.03
CA ASP A 103 -4.81 0.65 -25.37
C ASP A 103 -4.54 -0.71 -26.03
N GLU A 104 -3.32 -1.25 -25.89
CA GLU A 104 -2.96 -2.58 -26.40
C GLU A 104 -3.82 -3.68 -25.75
N VAL A 105 -4.02 -3.58 -24.43
CA VAL A 105 -4.81 -4.57 -23.69
C VAL A 105 -6.30 -4.45 -24.00
N VAL A 106 -6.84 -3.23 -24.11
CA VAL A 106 -8.24 -3.01 -24.48
C VAL A 106 -8.54 -3.62 -25.83
N GLU A 107 -7.65 -3.48 -26.82
CA GLU A 107 -7.82 -4.11 -28.13
C GLU A 107 -7.84 -5.63 -28.03
N LYS A 108 -6.88 -6.22 -27.32
CA LYS A 108 -6.77 -7.68 -27.15
C LYS A 108 -7.93 -8.28 -26.35
N ALA A 109 -8.40 -7.58 -25.33
CA ALA A 109 -9.46 -8.01 -24.43
C ALA A 109 -10.86 -7.52 -24.83
N ALA A 110 -11.02 -6.86 -25.99
CA ALA A 110 -12.27 -6.24 -26.40
C ALA A 110 -13.47 -7.22 -26.39
N ALA A 111 -13.24 -8.46 -26.83
CA ALA A 111 -14.26 -9.50 -26.82
C ALA A 111 -14.69 -9.88 -25.39
N ASP A 112 -13.74 -10.01 -24.47
CA ASP A 112 -14.01 -10.36 -23.07
C ASP A 112 -14.70 -9.21 -22.32
N ILE A 113 -14.23 -7.98 -22.52
CA ILE A 113 -14.83 -6.74 -21.98
C ILE A 113 -16.30 -6.64 -22.42
N LYS A 114 -16.57 -6.84 -23.71
CA LYS A 114 -17.94 -6.88 -24.25
C LYS A 114 -18.75 -8.03 -23.66
N ALA A 115 -18.18 -9.23 -23.61
CA ALA A 115 -18.85 -10.46 -23.15
C ALA A 115 -19.39 -10.34 -21.72
N ILE A 116 -18.67 -9.65 -20.83
CA ILE A 116 -19.11 -9.42 -19.45
C ILE A 116 -20.04 -8.19 -19.30
N GLY A 117 -20.24 -7.39 -20.35
CA GLY A 117 -21.04 -6.17 -20.30
C GLY A 117 -20.31 -4.99 -19.66
N MET A 118 -18.99 -4.88 -19.82
CA MET A 118 -18.21 -3.76 -19.31
C MET A 118 -17.89 -2.78 -20.44
N THR A 119 -17.82 -1.48 -20.13
CA THR A 119 -17.38 -0.45 -21.09
C THR A 119 -15.85 -0.32 -21.10
N LYS A 120 -15.27 0.22 -22.18
CA LYS A 120 -13.83 0.59 -22.21
C LYS A 120 -13.48 1.51 -21.04
N GLU A 121 -14.35 2.47 -20.73
CA GLU A 121 -14.13 3.42 -19.64
C GLU A 121 -14.09 2.73 -18.27
N THR A 122 -15.05 1.85 -17.97
CA THR A 122 -15.06 1.08 -16.72
C THR A 122 -13.82 0.20 -16.61
N PHE A 123 -13.46 -0.50 -17.70
CA PHE A 123 -12.23 -1.30 -17.73
C PHE A 123 -10.98 -0.45 -17.48
N SER A 124 -10.91 0.74 -18.06
CA SER A 124 -9.77 1.67 -17.89
C SER A 124 -9.58 2.11 -16.43
N LYS A 125 -10.67 2.24 -15.66
CA LYS A 125 -10.60 2.55 -14.22
C LYS A 125 -10.03 1.38 -13.42
N TYR A 126 -10.47 0.16 -13.72
CA TYR A 126 -9.89 -1.04 -13.12
C TYR A 126 -8.41 -1.20 -13.49
N TRP A 127 -8.04 -0.92 -14.74
CA TRP A 127 -6.66 -0.88 -15.18
C TRP A 127 -5.86 0.16 -14.38
N ALA A 128 -6.30 1.41 -14.29
CA ALA A 128 -5.55 2.42 -13.54
C ALA A 128 -5.32 2.03 -12.06
N ALA A 129 -6.23 1.26 -11.46
CA ALA A 129 -6.12 0.79 -10.08
C ALA A 129 -5.36 -0.54 -9.88
N HIS A 130 -5.07 -1.32 -10.93
CA HIS A 130 -4.61 -2.71 -10.78
C HIS A 130 -3.15 -2.86 -10.31
N TRP A 131 -2.35 -1.81 -10.43
CA TRP A 131 -0.91 -1.85 -10.21
C TRP A 131 -0.54 -2.25 -8.77
N MET A 132 0.57 -3.00 -8.64
CA MET A 132 1.21 -3.21 -7.34
C MET A 132 2.02 -1.99 -6.96
N LEU A 133 1.77 -1.45 -5.78
CA LEU A 133 2.51 -0.30 -5.27
C LEU A 133 3.75 -0.73 -4.49
N PRO A 134 4.81 0.10 -4.44
CA PRO A 134 5.90 -0.10 -3.50
C PRO A 134 5.39 -0.19 -2.07
N SER A 135 6.00 -1.04 -1.25
CA SER A 135 5.71 -1.07 0.19
C SER A 135 6.16 0.24 0.86
N VAL A 136 5.59 0.55 2.03
CA VAL A 136 5.99 1.73 2.80
C VAL A 136 7.50 1.72 3.15
N GLY A 137 8.08 0.53 3.40
CA GLY A 137 9.52 0.37 3.65
C GLY A 137 10.38 0.71 2.43
N GLN A 138 9.95 0.30 1.24
CA GLN A 138 10.59 0.74 -0.01
C GLN A 138 10.43 2.27 -0.18
N GLY A 139 9.28 2.82 0.21
CA GLY A 139 9.06 4.27 0.32
C GLY A 139 10.12 4.97 1.16
N PHE A 140 10.40 4.45 2.36
CA PHE A 140 11.42 5.00 3.25
C PHE A 140 12.82 4.94 2.61
N GLU A 141 13.19 3.82 1.99
CA GLU A 141 14.48 3.72 1.28
C GLU A 141 14.61 4.74 0.15
N MET A 142 13.52 4.97 -0.62
CA MET A 142 13.52 5.98 -1.68
C MET A 142 13.73 7.39 -1.11
N VAL A 143 13.10 7.72 0.03
CA VAL A 143 13.33 9.00 0.73
C VAL A 143 14.77 9.12 1.23
N HIS A 144 15.31 8.09 1.90
CA HIS A 144 16.67 8.13 2.45
C HIS A 144 17.75 8.25 1.37
N ARG A 145 17.48 7.72 0.16
CA ARG A 145 18.37 7.84 -1.01
C ARG A 145 18.11 9.09 -1.84
N ASN A 146 17.22 9.98 -1.38
CA ASN A 146 16.84 11.21 -2.06
C ASN A 146 16.33 10.96 -3.50
N VAL A 147 15.65 9.83 -3.71
CA VAL A 147 15.00 9.47 -4.98
C VAL A 147 13.62 10.11 -5.07
N ILE A 148 12.94 10.24 -3.93
CA ILE A 148 11.64 10.92 -3.79
C ILE A 148 11.64 11.85 -2.56
N PRO A 149 10.83 12.91 -2.54
CA PRO A 149 10.63 13.72 -1.34
C PRO A 149 9.71 13.00 -0.33
N SER A 150 9.77 13.42 0.94
CA SER A 150 8.82 12.97 1.96
C SER A 150 7.41 13.52 1.72
N VAL A 151 7.32 14.73 1.17
CA VAL A 151 6.08 15.44 0.84
C VAL A 151 6.10 15.81 -0.64
N SER A 152 5.02 15.47 -1.35
CA SER A 152 4.89 15.73 -2.78
C SER A 152 4.78 17.23 -3.08
N SER A 153 5.37 17.67 -4.19
CA SER A 153 5.23 19.03 -4.73
C SER A 153 4.80 18.98 -6.21
N PRO A 154 4.41 20.10 -6.83
CA PRO A 154 4.16 20.14 -8.28
C PRO A 154 5.36 19.67 -9.12
N GLU A 155 6.58 19.98 -8.70
CA GLU A 155 7.83 19.58 -9.37
C GLU A 155 8.22 18.13 -9.09
N GLN A 156 7.85 17.62 -7.92
CA GLN A 156 8.08 16.23 -7.49
C GLN A 156 6.77 15.60 -7.01
N PRO A 157 5.88 15.20 -7.94
CA PRO A 157 4.54 14.72 -7.63
C PRO A 157 4.51 13.31 -7.01
N LEU A 158 5.66 12.64 -6.91
CA LEU A 158 5.82 11.28 -6.39
C LEU A 158 6.51 11.32 -5.03
N GLY A 159 5.84 11.78 -3.98
CA GLY A 159 6.35 11.77 -2.60
C GLY A 159 5.87 10.59 -1.76
N LEU A 160 6.51 10.38 -0.61
CA LEU A 160 6.13 9.34 0.36
C LEU A 160 4.69 9.52 0.88
N ASP A 161 4.24 10.75 1.07
CA ASP A 161 2.87 11.10 1.47
C ASP A 161 1.80 10.57 0.50
N ARG A 162 2.03 10.71 -0.81
CA ARG A 162 1.14 10.18 -1.86
C ARG A 162 1.22 8.67 -1.95
N LEU A 163 2.41 8.08 -1.83
CA LEU A 163 2.54 6.62 -1.76
C LEU A 163 1.75 6.04 -0.59
N MET A 164 1.88 6.61 0.61
CA MET A 164 1.11 6.17 1.78
C MET A 164 -0.40 6.38 1.61
N THR A 165 -0.80 7.42 0.88
CA THR A 165 -2.21 7.62 0.50
C THR A 165 -2.69 6.50 -0.40
N ALA A 166 -1.97 6.20 -1.48
CA ALA A 166 -2.33 5.16 -2.45
C ALA A 166 -2.28 3.72 -1.87
N LEU A 167 -1.46 3.51 -0.84
CA LEU A 167 -1.44 2.30 -0.01
C LEU A 167 -2.61 2.19 0.98
N ASP A 168 -3.51 3.17 1.01
CA ASP A 168 -4.64 3.27 1.93
C ASP A 168 -4.23 3.27 3.42
N ILE A 169 -3.06 3.84 3.73
CA ILE A 169 -2.62 4.00 5.11
C ILE A 169 -3.43 5.14 5.73
N MET A 170 -4.10 4.87 6.86
CA MET A 170 -4.92 5.88 7.54
C MET A 170 -4.09 7.13 7.88
N PRO A 171 -4.63 8.35 7.67
CA PRO A 171 -3.88 9.60 7.88
C PRO A 171 -3.20 9.72 9.25
N ALA A 172 -3.85 9.25 10.32
CA ALA A 172 -3.33 9.34 11.69
C ALA A 172 -1.99 8.59 11.92
N TRP A 173 -1.67 7.62 11.06
CA TRP A 173 -0.45 6.81 11.13
C TRP A 173 0.69 7.31 10.23
N ARG A 174 0.39 8.12 9.21
CA ARG A 174 1.38 8.53 8.18
C ARG A 174 2.57 9.26 8.80
N ASP A 175 2.31 10.30 9.59
CA ASP A 175 3.39 11.07 10.24
C ASP A 175 4.18 10.23 11.24
N LYS A 176 3.51 9.27 11.91
CA LYS A 176 4.16 8.37 12.89
C LYS A 176 5.08 7.38 12.20
N LEU A 177 4.63 6.81 11.08
CA LEU A 177 5.43 5.92 10.24
C LEU A 177 6.62 6.66 9.64
N THR A 178 6.41 7.88 9.13
CA THR A 178 7.50 8.74 8.64
C THR A 178 8.50 9.06 9.75
N ALA A 179 8.05 9.38 10.97
CA ALA A 179 8.93 9.72 12.08
C ALA A 179 9.87 8.57 12.48
N ILE A 180 9.44 7.32 12.33
CA ILE A 180 10.26 6.14 12.64
C ILE A 180 11.00 5.57 11.43
N SER A 181 10.93 6.23 10.27
CA SER A 181 11.60 5.75 9.06
C SER A 181 13.13 5.82 9.17
N TYR A 182 13.64 6.84 9.85
CA TYR A 182 15.08 7.05 10.03
C TYR A 182 15.66 6.16 11.14
N SER A 183 16.90 5.72 10.93
CA SER A 183 17.62 4.96 11.95
C SER A 183 17.95 5.84 13.16
N PRO A 184 17.70 5.37 14.39
CA PRO A 184 18.18 6.05 15.59
C PRO A 184 19.71 5.99 15.66
N PHE A 185 20.32 6.84 16.49
CA PHE A 185 21.75 6.76 16.74
C PHE A 185 22.15 5.39 17.30
N THR A 186 23.29 4.85 16.86
CA THR A 186 23.79 3.60 17.41
C THR A 186 24.28 3.79 18.84
N ARG A 187 24.24 2.74 19.67
CA ARG A 187 24.77 2.81 21.04
C ARG A 187 26.22 3.30 21.11
N VAL A 188 27.04 2.97 20.10
CA VAL A 188 28.44 3.38 20.05
C VAL A 188 28.55 4.87 19.76
N ASP A 189 27.78 5.38 18.80
CA ASP A 189 27.83 6.79 18.45
C ASP A 189 27.23 7.66 19.55
N VAL A 190 26.15 7.22 20.19
CA VAL A 190 25.57 7.88 21.38
C VAL A 190 26.62 8.07 22.48
N ARG A 191 27.41 7.03 22.79
CA ARG A 191 28.48 7.10 23.80
C ARG A 191 29.60 8.06 23.41
N ARG A 192 30.01 8.03 22.14
CA ARG A 192 31.07 8.92 21.61
C ARG A 192 30.62 10.37 21.60
N MET A 193 29.40 10.65 21.13
CA MET A 193 28.82 11.97 21.13
C MET A 193 28.69 12.54 22.54
N HIS A 194 28.28 11.72 23.52
CA HIS A 194 28.30 12.12 24.92
C HIS A 194 29.72 12.42 25.44
N LYS A 195 30.72 11.58 25.13
CA LYS A 195 32.12 11.83 25.52
C LYS A 195 32.65 13.16 24.98
N LEU A 196 32.20 13.56 23.78
CA LEU A 196 32.55 14.82 23.13
C LEU A 196 31.70 16.02 23.60
N GLY A 197 30.76 15.82 24.53
CA GLY A 197 29.86 16.87 25.01
C GLY A 197 28.79 17.31 24.01
N ILE A 198 28.56 16.52 22.94
CA ILE A 198 27.52 16.78 21.94
C ILE A 198 26.13 16.40 22.49
N LEU A 199 26.06 15.29 23.25
CA LEU A 199 24.86 14.85 23.94
C LEU A 199 25.01 15.07 25.45
N THR A 200 23.91 15.45 26.10
CA THR A 200 23.80 15.52 27.56
C THR A 200 23.43 14.17 28.18
N ASP A 201 23.48 14.10 29.51
CA ASP A 201 23.02 12.93 30.29
C ASP A 201 21.55 12.57 30.01
N ASP A 202 20.68 13.57 29.80
CA ASP A 202 19.26 13.35 29.48
C ASP A 202 19.07 12.88 28.03
N ASP A 203 19.88 13.38 27.10
CA ASP A 203 19.85 12.94 25.69
C ASP A 203 20.26 11.46 25.55
N LEU A 204 21.16 10.96 26.41
CA LEU A 204 21.51 9.54 26.47
C LEU A 204 20.27 8.67 26.70
N VAL A 205 19.41 9.04 27.66
CA VAL A 205 18.20 8.27 27.98
C VAL A 205 17.27 8.23 26.78
N ARG A 206 17.03 9.39 26.13
CA ARG A 206 16.19 9.45 24.93
C ARG A 206 16.75 8.58 23.80
N ALA A 207 18.04 8.71 23.50
CA ALA A 207 18.68 7.96 22.41
C ALA A 207 18.66 6.45 22.64
N TYR A 208 18.81 5.99 23.90
CA TYR A 208 18.62 4.58 24.22
C TYR A 208 17.17 4.14 24.11
N MET A 209 16.19 4.97 24.49
CA MET A 209 14.78 4.64 24.28
C MET A 209 14.42 4.55 22.78
N ASP A 210 15.04 5.35 21.91
CA ASP A 210 14.86 5.26 20.45
C ASP A 210 15.35 3.92 19.88
N LEU A 211 16.32 3.27 20.54
CA LEU A 211 16.79 1.92 20.22
C LEU A 211 15.87 0.81 20.77
N GLY A 212 14.79 1.17 21.47
CA GLY A 212 13.81 0.23 22.03
C GLY A 212 14.09 -0.19 23.47
N PHE A 213 15.03 0.44 24.18
CA PHE A 213 15.16 0.23 25.63
C PHE A 213 13.95 0.83 26.35
N ASP A 214 13.43 0.11 27.35
CA ASP A 214 12.53 0.72 28.33
C ASP A 214 13.29 1.77 29.17
N LYS A 215 12.54 2.63 29.87
CA LYS A 215 13.11 3.75 30.64
C LYS A 215 14.15 3.28 31.66
N THR A 216 13.88 2.21 32.40
CA THR A 216 14.79 1.69 33.44
C THR A 216 16.11 1.22 32.82
N LYS A 217 16.06 0.49 31.70
CA LYS A 217 17.28 0.06 30.99
C LYS A 217 18.01 1.24 30.34
N ALA A 218 17.29 2.22 29.83
CA ALA A 218 17.88 3.43 29.24
C ALA A 218 18.63 4.25 30.30
N GLU A 219 18.07 4.42 31.50
CA GLU A 219 18.72 5.08 32.64
C GLU A 219 19.97 4.30 33.10
N ALA A 220 19.88 2.97 33.22
CA ALA A 220 21.03 2.14 33.54
C ALA A 220 22.14 2.24 32.48
N MET A 221 21.78 2.33 31.19
CA MET A 221 22.74 2.49 30.11
C MET A 221 23.38 3.89 30.09
N ARG A 222 22.62 4.93 30.46
CA ARG A 222 23.17 6.28 30.71
C ARG A 222 24.23 6.22 31.80
N ASP A 223 23.90 5.66 32.97
CA ASP A 223 24.82 5.59 34.11
C ASP A 223 26.08 4.80 33.76
N PHE A 224 25.91 3.66 33.08
CA PHE A 224 27.03 2.90 32.51
C PHE A 224 27.89 3.76 31.58
N THR A 225 27.28 4.52 30.68
CA THR A 225 27.99 5.35 29.69
C THR A 225 28.76 6.48 30.33
N ILE A 226 28.19 7.15 31.33
CA ILE A 226 28.88 8.20 32.09
C ILE A 226 30.11 7.63 32.79
N VAL A 227 29.95 6.51 33.51
CA VAL A 227 31.07 5.84 34.19
C VAL A 227 32.12 5.37 33.19
N TYR A 228 31.69 4.76 32.09
CA TYR A 228 32.60 4.26 31.07
C TYR A 228 33.39 5.37 30.39
N ASN A 229 32.76 6.50 30.06
CA ASN A 229 33.44 7.62 29.43
C ASN A 229 34.41 8.32 30.41
N PHE A 230 34.10 8.32 31.71
CA PHE A 230 34.95 8.91 32.76
C PHE A 230 36.09 7.97 33.20
N LYS A 231 35.84 6.66 33.22
CA LYS A 231 36.79 5.59 33.61
C LYS A 231 36.71 4.44 32.60
N PRO A 232 37.26 4.62 31.38
CA PRO A 232 37.29 3.53 30.43
C PRO A 232 38.17 2.39 30.95
N PRO A 233 37.85 1.12 30.64
CA PRO A 233 38.68 -0.02 31.02
C PRO A 233 40.07 0.11 30.37
N VAL A 234 41.11 -0.42 31.03
CA VAL A 234 42.53 -0.18 30.68
C VAL A 234 42.86 -0.50 29.23
N ASN A 235 42.23 -1.52 28.65
CA ASN A 235 42.40 -1.94 27.26
C ASN A 235 41.80 -0.98 26.22
N GLU A 236 41.03 0.01 26.66
CA GLU A 236 40.35 1.01 25.81
C GLU A 236 40.74 2.45 26.16
N GLN A 237 41.69 2.65 27.08
CA GLN A 237 42.27 3.96 27.35
C GLN A 237 43.25 4.33 26.24
N THR A 238 43.21 5.59 25.79
CA THR A 238 44.30 6.15 24.98
C THR A 238 45.51 6.43 25.87
N GLU A 239 46.72 6.52 25.31
CA GLU A 239 47.94 6.84 26.08
C GLU A 239 47.78 8.15 26.86
N GLU A 240 47.16 9.17 26.24
CA GLU A 240 46.82 10.44 26.88
C GLU A 240 45.81 10.28 28.02
N GLU A 241 44.77 9.45 27.86
CA GLU A 241 43.78 9.19 28.90
C GLU A 241 44.37 8.39 30.07
N THR A 242 45.30 7.47 29.82
CA THR A 242 46.03 6.77 30.88
C THR A 242 46.89 7.73 31.68
N VAL A 243 47.57 8.68 31.02
CA VAL A 243 48.36 9.72 31.70
C VAL A 243 47.45 10.65 32.51
N ILE A 244 46.38 11.19 31.93
CA ILE A 244 45.44 12.08 32.62
C ILE A 244 44.78 11.37 33.81
N ASN A 245 44.31 10.12 33.64
CA ASN A 245 43.71 9.39 34.75
C ASN A 245 44.71 9.09 35.86
N ARG A 246 45.96 8.75 35.51
CA ARG A 246 47.04 8.57 36.49
C ARG A 246 47.35 9.86 37.24
N GLU A 247 47.33 11.01 36.57
CA GLU A 247 47.51 12.32 37.20
C GLU A 247 46.33 12.69 38.11
N ARG A 248 45.09 12.37 37.72
CA ARG A 248 43.88 12.60 38.55
C ARG A 248 43.78 11.69 39.76
N ASP A 249 44.34 10.48 39.68
CA ASP A 249 44.40 9.51 40.78
C ASP A 249 45.56 9.80 41.77
N LEU A 250 46.40 10.82 41.52
CA LEU A 250 47.42 11.24 42.48
C LEU A 250 46.77 11.70 43.79
N THR A 251 47.22 11.12 44.91
CA THR A 251 46.75 11.55 46.22
C THR A 251 47.35 12.90 46.59
N LYS A 252 46.73 13.60 47.55
CA LYS A 252 47.31 14.82 48.14
C LYS A 252 48.76 14.61 48.61
N THR A 253 49.08 13.41 49.09
CA THR A 253 50.44 13.04 49.52
C THR A 253 51.39 12.93 48.34
N ASP A 254 50.95 12.35 47.21
CA ASP A 254 51.77 12.22 46.00
C ASP A 254 52.07 13.58 45.38
N ILE A 255 51.08 14.48 45.36
CA ILE A 255 51.26 15.86 44.91
C ILE A 255 52.24 16.61 45.83
N LEU A 256 52.08 16.51 47.15
CA LEU A 256 52.98 17.16 48.12
C LEU A 256 54.41 16.62 48.07
N ASN A 257 54.58 15.31 47.86
CA ASN A 257 55.89 14.72 47.66
C ASN A 257 56.51 15.17 46.33
N GLY A 258 55.73 15.29 45.25
CA GLY A 258 56.20 15.85 43.97
C GLY A 258 56.75 17.27 44.10
N TYR A 259 56.12 18.13 44.92
CA TYR A 259 56.66 19.45 45.26
C TYR A 259 57.91 19.38 46.14
N ARG A 260 57.94 18.47 47.12
CA ARG A 260 59.10 18.28 48.02
C ARG A 260 60.32 17.75 47.27
N ASP A 261 60.11 16.88 46.29
CA ASP A 261 61.16 16.20 45.51
C ASP A 261 61.60 17.03 44.29
N GLY A 262 61.04 18.23 44.10
CA GLY A 262 61.40 19.15 43.02
C GLY A 262 60.91 18.73 41.63
N LEU A 263 59.97 17.79 41.57
CA LEU A 263 59.36 17.30 40.33
C LEU A 263 58.20 18.19 39.85
N LEU A 264 57.60 18.96 40.76
CA LEU A 264 56.54 19.94 40.50
C LEU A 264 56.99 21.32 40.99
N ASN A 265 56.86 22.35 40.15
CA ASN A 265 57.21 23.71 40.50
C ASN A 265 55.95 24.52 40.82
N ASN A 266 56.00 25.34 41.87
CA ASN A 266 54.95 26.34 42.11
C ASN A 266 55.06 27.36 40.98
N VAL A 267 54.13 27.32 40.03
CA VAL A 267 53.93 28.46 39.13
C VAL A 267 53.13 29.48 39.93
N GLU A 268 53.83 30.50 40.45
CA GLU A 268 53.18 31.67 41.04
C GLU A 268 52.29 32.33 39.98
N THR A 269 51.01 32.48 40.30
CA THR A 269 50.08 33.38 39.58
C THR A 269 50.34 34.83 39.93
#